data_AF-A0A6J4VIK5-F1
#
_entry.id   AF-A0A6J4VIK5-F1
#
_cell.length_a   1.000
_cell.length_b   1.000
_cell.length_c   1.000
_cell.angle_alpha   90.00
_cell.angle_beta   90.00
_cell.angle_gamma   90.00
#
_symmetry.space_group_name_H-M   'P 1'
#
loop_
_entity.id
_entity.type
_entity.pdbx_description
1 polymer ?
#
loop_
_entity_poly.entity_id
_entity_poly.type
_entity_poly.pdbx_seq_one_letter_code
_entity_poly.pdbx_strand_id
1 'polypeptide(L)'
;MTLSPQTRGADYLAYPERLLGTYIHEQLHWFLLLESKFEAYKSAGTEFRTLYPNLPTERPEGCGSDRSNYLHIQVNYLESRALRELLGDDEAKAIIEKIPYYTAIYALVLRDYDQIGE
;
A
#
# COMPACT_ATOMS: atom_id res chain seq x y z
N MET A 1 -32.06 -6.17 -16.32
CA MET A 1 -31.03 -6.38 -15.28
C MET A 1 -29.93 -5.37 -15.55
N THR A 2 -30.02 -4.19 -14.94
CA THR A 2 -29.06 -3.09 -15.12
C THR A 2 -27.90 -3.32 -14.16
N LEU A 3 -26.75 -3.75 -14.68
CA LEU A 3 -25.50 -3.69 -13.94
C LEU A 3 -25.13 -2.21 -13.80
N SER A 4 -25.43 -1.62 -12.64
CA SER A 4 -24.80 -0.38 -12.23
C SER A 4 -23.29 -0.64 -12.20
N PRO A 5 -22.44 0.23 -12.78
CA PRO A 5 -21.01 0.11 -12.59
C PRO A 5 -20.73 0.44 -11.13
N GLN A 6 -20.63 -0.60 -10.30
CA GLN A 6 -20.15 -0.49 -8.93
C GLN A 6 -18.67 -0.10 -9.03
N THR A 7 -18.39 1.19 -8.97
CA THR A 7 -17.04 1.65 -8.66
C THR A 7 -16.77 1.31 -7.20
N ARG A 8 -15.52 0.96 -6.86
CA ARG A 8 -15.14 0.69 -5.44
C ARG A 8 -15.58 1.81 -4.49
N GLY A 9 -15.73 3.04 -4.98
CA GLY A 9 -16.22 4.18 -4.21
C GLY A 9 -17.62 4.00 -3.62
N ALA A 10 -18.52 3.27 -4.27
CA ALA A 10 -19.87 3.01 -3.75
C ALA A 10 -19.87 1.96 -2.64
N ASP A 11 -18.95 0.99 -2.69
CA ASP A 11 -18.83 -0.10 -1.71
C ASP A 11 -18.29 0.39 -0.35
N TYR A 12 -17.59 1.54 -0.34
CA TYR A 12 -17.01 2.14 0.86
C TYR A 12 -17.86 3.23 1.51
N LEU A 13 -19.09 3.49 1.05
CA LEU A 13 -19.95 4.53 1.65
C LEU A 13 -20.26 4.27 3.13
N ALA A 14 -20.21 3.02 3.58
CA ALA A 14 -20.35 2.64 4.98
C ALA A 14 -19.04 2.71 5.80
N TYR A 15 -17.89 2.93 5.14
CA TYR A 15 -16.54 2.87 5.72
C TYR A 15 -15.66 3.98 5.12
N PRO A 16 -15.93 5.27 5.45
CA PRO A 16 -15.23 6.42 4.86
C PRO A 16 -13.70 6.38 5.04
N GLU A 17 -13.21 5.77 6.10
CA GLU A 17 -11.80 5.56 6.37
C GLU A 17 -11.14 4.59 5.39
N ARG A 18 -11.87 3.56 4.93
CA ARG A 18 -11.39 2.65 3.87
C ARG A 18 -11.41 3.31 2.50
N LEU A 19 -12.38 4.20 2.27
CA LEU A 19 -12.40 5.04 1.08
C LEU A 19 -11.19 5.96 1.05
N LEU A 20 -10.85 6.59 2.18
CA LEU A 20 -9.68 7.44 2.32
C LEU A 20 -8.39 6.66 2.07
N GLY A 21 -8.19 5.52 2.72
CA GLY A 21 -7.02 4.67 2.51
C GLY A 21 -6.87 4.24 1.05
N THR A 22 -7.95 3.75 0.43
CA THR A 22 -7.96 3.39 -1.00
C THR A 22 -7.63 4.60 -1.88
N TYR A 23 -8.20 5.78 -1.61
CA TYR A 23 -7.92 6.98 -2.39
C TYR A 23 -6.43 7.34 -2.31
N ILE A 24 -5.87 7.38 -1.10
CA ILE A 24 -4.45 7.64 -0.86
C ILE A 24 -3.58 6.61 -1.58
N HIS A 25 -3.87 5.32 -1.43
CA HIS A 25 -3.15 4.23 -2.10
C HIS A 25 -3.03 4.45 -3.61
N GLU A 26 -4.15 4.73 -4.27
CA GLU A 26 -4.17 4.94 -5.72
C GLU A 26 -3.45 6.25 -6.12
N GLN A 27 -3.49 7.31 -5.29
CA GLN A 27 -2.70 8.52 -5.57
C GLN A 27 -1.20 8.29 -5.44
N LEU A 28 -0.77 7.41 -4.52
CA LEU A 28 0.64 7.12 -4.28
C LEU A 28 1.30 6.39 -5.46
N HIS A 29 0.56 5.55 -6.19
CA HIS A 29 1.06 4.98 -7.46
C HIS A 29 1.43 6.08 -8.47
N TRP A 30 0.62 7.13 -8.59
CA TRP A 30 0.93 8.27 -9.46
C TRP A 30 2.08 9.11 -8.94
N PHE A 31 2.13 9.34 -7.62
CA PHE A 31 3.19 10.10 -6.98
C PHE A 31 4.57 9.50 -7.22
N LEU A 32 4.72 8.17 -7.12
CA LEU A 32 5.99 7.49 -7.35
C LEU A 32 6.45 7.52 -8.82
N LEU A 33 5.53 7.76 -9.75
CA LEU A 33 5.83 7.89 -11.18
C LEU A 33 6.12 9.33 -11.61
N LEU A 34 6.06 10.31 -10.70
CA LEU A 34 6.55 11.65 -10.99
C LEU A 34 8.03 11.60 -11.35
N GLU A 35 8.44 12.36 -12.36
CA GLU A 35 9.83 12.39 -12.85
C GLU A 35 10.83 12.65 -11.71
N SER A 36 10.48 13.57 -10.80
CA SER A 36 11.28 13.92 -9.63
C SER A 36 11.40 12.81 -8.57
N LYS A 37 10.59 11.75 -8.66
CA LYS A 37 10.58 10.61 -7.73
C LYS A 37 11.08 9.31 -8.34
N PHE A 38 11.17 9.24 -9.67
CA PHE A 38 11.40 7.99 -10.38
C PHE A 38 12.73 7.30 -10.03
N GLU A 39 13.82 8.07 -9.88
CA GLU A 39 15.12 7.49 -9.49
C GLU A 39 15.10 6.94 -8.06
N ALA A 40 14.49 7.67 -7.12
CA ALA A 40 14.33 7.20 -5.75
C ALA A 40 13.46 5.93 -5.69
N TYR A 41 12.35 5.91 -6.44
CA TYR A 41 11.47 4.74 -6.57
C TYR A 41 12.23 3.49 -7.06
N LYS A 42 13.06 3.62 -8.09
CA LYS A 42 13.88 2.51 -8.62
C LYS A 42 14.94 2.06 -7.61
N SER A 43 15.60 3.01 -6.93
CA SER A 43 16.64 2.70 -5.94
C SER A 43 16.04 1.91 -4.78
N ALA A 44 14.94 2.39 -4.20
CA ALA A 44 14.22 1.68 -3.14
C ALA A 44 13.77 0.28 -3.58
N GLY A 45 13.26 0.15 -4.81
CA GLY A 45 12.89 -1.16 -5.36
C GLY A 45 14.07 -2.14 -5.49
N THR A 46 15.28 -1.64 -5.74
CA THR A 46 16.50 -2.45 -5.79
C THR A 46 16.93 -2.88 -4.40
N GLU A 47 16.85 -1.98 -3.42
CA GLU A 47 17.18 -2.27 -2.03
C GLU A 47 16.22 -3.29 -1.41
N PHE A 48 14.91 -3.14 -1.64
CA PHE A 48 13.92 -4.12 -1.18
C PHE A 48 14.08 -5.50 -1.81
N ARG A 49 14.60 -5.59 -3.04
CA ARG A 49 14.98 -6.88 -3.63
C ARG A 49 16.08 -7.58 -2.84
N THR A 50 17.02 -6.82 -2.26
CA THR A 50 18.09 -7.36 -1.43
C THR A 50 17.59 -7.70 -0.03
N LEU A 51 16.76 -6.85 0.58
CA LEU A 51 16.25 -7.03 1.94
C LEU A 51 15.18 -8.12 2.03
N TYR A 52 14.31 -8.23 1.02
CA TYR A 52 13.12 -9.08 1.04
C TYR A 52 13.00 -9.99 -0.20
N PRO A 53 14.01 -10.85 -0.48
CA PRO A 53 14.09 -11.59 -1.73
C PRO A 53 13.02 -12.70 -1.89
N ASN A 54 12.35 -13.10 -0.81
CA ASN A 54 11.46 -14.27 -0.77
C ASN A 54 10.00 -13.91 -0.42
N LEU A 55 9.53 -12.73 -0.84
CA LEU A 55 8.14 -12.35 -0.60
C LEU A 55 7.17 -13.21 -1.44
N PRO A 56 6.02 -13.61 -0.88
CA PRO A 56 4.99 -14.27 -1.66
C PRO A 56 4.51 -13.33 -2.76
N THR A 57 4.33 -13.84 -3.97
CA THR A 57 3.87 -13.05 -5.12
C THR A 57 2.39 -13.26 -5.41
N GLU A 58 1.81 -14.39 -5.01
CA GLU A 58 0.40 -14.69 -5.24
C GLU A 58 -0.51 -13.85 -4.35
N ARG A 59 -1.70 -13.51 -4.87
CA ARG A 59 -2.74 -12.82 -4.09
C ARG A 59 -3.47 -13.84 -3.19
N PRO A 60 -3.91 -13.48 -1.98
CA PRO A 60 -3.93 -12.13 -1.42
C PRO A 60 -2.65 -11.67 -0.73
N GLU A 61 -1.63 -12.51 -0.54
CA GLU A 61 -0.44 -12.15 0.23
C GLU A 61 0.45 -11.13 -0.49
N GLY A 62 0.63 -11.30 -1.80
CA GLY A 62 1.46 -10.49 -2.69
C GLY A 62 0.70 -9.84 -3.84
N CYS A 63 1.46 -9.22 -4.76
CA CYS A 63 0.96 -8.28 -5.77
C CYS A 63 1.05 -8.80 -7.22
N GLY A 64 1.26 -10.11 -7.40
CA GLY A 64 1.35 -10.80 -8.69
C GLY A 64 2.76 -10.90 -9.28
N SER A 65 3.77 -10.25 -8.69
CA SER A 65 5.19 -10.41 -9.05
C SER A 65 6.09 -9.76 -7.99
N ASP A 66 7.38 -10.12 -7.95
CA ASP A 66 8.38 -9.45 -7.09
C ASP A 66 8.45 -7.95 -7.35
N ARG A 67 8.47 -7.56 -8.63
CA ARG A 67 8.50 -6.15 -9.04
C ARG A 67 7.28 -5.40 -8.49
N SER A 68 6.10 -6.01 -8.59
CA SER A 68 4.88 -5.43 -8.03
C SER A 68 4.96 -5.36 -6.50
N ASN A 69 5.52 -6.37 -5.83
CA ASN A 69 5.69 -6.35 -4.37
C ASN A 69 6.57 -5.17 -3.93
N TYR A 70 7.73 -4.96 -4.56
CA TYR A 70 8.63 -3.86 -4.18
C TYR A 70 8.05 -2.47 -4.43
N LEU A 71 7.20 -2.32 -5.46
CA LEU A 71 6.38 -1.12 -5.61
C LEU A 71 5.39 -0.98 -4.44
N HIS A 72 4.69 -2.04 -4.08
CA HIS A 72 3.68 -2.00 -3.02
C HIS A 72 4.25 -1.91 -1.61
N ILE A 73 5.52 -2.24 -1.37
CA ILE A 73 6.18 -1.87 -0.10
C ILE A 73 6.20 -0.34 0.03
N GLN A 74 6.60 0.38 -1.03
CA GLN A 74 6.64 1.85 -1.03
C GLN A 74 5.25 2.44 -0.88
N VAL A 75 4.28 1.95 -1.66
CA VAL A 75 2.90 2.45 -1.61
C VAL A 75 2.26 2.17 -0.25
N ASN A 76 2.34 0.94 0.25
CA ASN A 76 1.72 0.57 1.53
C ASN A 76 2.39 1.28 2.72
N TYR A 77 3.71 1.53 2.65
CA TYR A 77 4.41 2.35 3.65
C TYR A 77 3.91 3.79 3.64
N LEU A 78 3.86 4.43 2.48
CA LEU A 78 3.39 5.82 2.35
C LEU A 78 1.90 5.95 2.70
N GLU A 79 1.09 4.95 2.39
CA GLU A 79 -0.32 4.89 2.83
C GLU A 79 -0.42 4.78 4.34
N SER A 80 0.34 3.86 4.96
CA SER A 80 0.39 3.70 6.42
C SER A 80 0.81 5.01 7.10
N ARG A 81 1.85 5.65 6.59
CA ARG A 81 2.31 6.96 7.07
C ARG A 81 1.24 8.04 6.96
N ALA A 82 0.61 8.17 5.79
CA ALA A 82 -0.42 9.18 5.57
C ALA A 82 -1.64 8.95 6.48
N LEU A 83 -2.07 7.70 6.66
CA LEU A 83 -3.16 7.36 7.57
C LEU A 83 -2.80 7.69 9.02
N ARG A 84 -1.57 7.40 9.47
CA ARG A 84 -1.10 7.78 10.82
C ARG A 84 -1.09 9.29 11.01
N GLU A 85 -0.60 10.04 10.02
CA GLU A 85 -0.58 11.51 10.06
C GLU A 85 -1.99 12.13 10.08
N LEU A 86 -2.97 11.51 9.41
CA LEU A 86 -4.34 12.04 9.29
C LEU A 86 -5.29 11.59 10.41
N LEU A 87 -5.14 10.36 10.90
CA LEU A 87 -6.10 9.71 11.80
C LEU A 87 -5.50 9.33 13.16
N GLY A 88 -4.18 9.38 13.31
CA GLY A 88 -3.46 8.85 14.46
C GLY A 88 -3.11 7.37 14.33
N ASP A 89 -2.16 6.92 15.15
CA ASP A 89 -1.56 5.58 15.02
C ASP A 89 -2.56 4.42 15.22
N ASP A 90 -3.42 4.51 16.24
CA ASP A 90 -4.35 3.42 16.59
C ASP A 90 -5.38 3.18 15.48
N GLU A 91 -5.97 4.26 14.96
CA GLU A 91 -6.97 4.18 13.90
C GLU A 91 -6.34 3.73 12.58
N ALA A 92 -5.17 4.27 12.23
CA ALA A 92 -4.42 3.86 11.04
C ALA A 92 -4.11 2.36 11.08
N LYS A 93 -3.61 1.85 12.22
CA LYS A 93 -3.33 0.43 12.40
C LYS A 93 -4.60 -0.42 12.26
N ALA A 94 -5.70 -0.02 12.89
CA ALA A 94 -6.97 -0.73 12.81
C ALA A 94 -7.56 -0.79 11.39
N ILE A 95 -7.30 0.21 10.55
CA ILE A 95 -7.67 0.23 9.13
C ILE A 95 -6.79 -0.74 8.35
N ILE A 96 -5.46 -0.61 8.47
CA ILE A 96 -4.48 -1.42 7.72
C ILE A 96 -4.65 -2.91 8.00
N GLU A 97 -4.84 -3.30 9.26
CA GLU A 97 -5.02 -4.71 9.66
C GLU A 97 -6.29 -5.35 9.08
N LYS A 98 -7.25 -4.55 8.61
CA LYS A 98 -8.51 -5.03 8.00
C LYS A 98 -8.44 -5.13 6.48
N ILE A 99 -7.33 -4.75 5.84
CA ILE A 99 -7.18 -4.79 4.39
C ILE A 99 -7.00 -6.25 3.92
N PRO A 100 -7.89 -6.80 3.06
CA PRO A 100 -7.90 -8.21 2.73
C PRO A 100 -6.94 -8.60 1.58
N TYR A 101 -6.09 -7.68 1.13
CA TYR A 101 -5.17 -7.87 0.02
C TYR A 101 -3.79 -7.32 0.37
N TYR A 102 -2.77 -7.85 -0.29
CA TYR A 102 -1.35 -7.60 -0.03
C TYR A 102 -0.99 -7.84 1.43
N THR A 103 -1.60 -8.85 2.05
CA THR A 103 -1.59 -9.04 3.51
C THR A 103 -0.18 -9.24 4.05
N ALA A 104 0.69 -9.97 3.33
CA ALA A 104 2.08 -10.14 3.70
C ALA A 104 2.89 -8.82 3.55
N ILE A 105 2.54 -7.99 2.57
CA ILE A 105 3.20 -6.69 2.35
C ILE A 105 2.80 -5.69 3.43
N TYR A 106 1.53 -5.62 3.83
CA TYR A 106 1.11 -4.78 4.96
C TYR A 106 1.73 -5.26 6.28
N ALA A 107 1.76 -6.58 6.52
CA ALA A 107 2.43 -7.13 7.70
C ALA A 107 3.93 -6.78 7.72
N LEU A 108 4.61 -6.84 6.57
CA LEU A 108 5.99 -6.39 6.41
C LEU A 108 6.15 -4.92 6.79
N VAL A 109 5.33 -4.05 6.20
CA VAL A 109 5.37 -2.59 6.44
C VAL A 109 5.12 -2.25 7.90
N LEU A 110 4.21 -2.95 8.58
CA LEU A 110 3.96 -2.72 10.00
C LEU A 110 5.11 -3.21 10.89
N ARG A 111 5.76 -4.32 10.51
CA ARG A 111 6.88 -4.91 11.26
C ARG A 111 8.15 -4.08 11.11
N ASP A 112 8.47 -3.66 9.90
CA ASP A 112 9.74 -3.01 9.53
C ASP A 112 9.54 -1.52 9.22
N TYR A 113 8.50 -0.90 9.80
CA TYR A 113 8.04 0.46 9.47
C TYR A 113 9.17 1.50 9.52
N ASP A 114 9.95 1.49 10.61
CA ASP A 114 11.05 2.44 10.81
C ASP A 114 12.18 2.18 9.81
N GLN A 115 12.57 0.92 9.60
CA GLN A 115 13.63 0.54 8.65
C GLN A 115 13.28 0.91 7.20
N ILE A 116 12.01 0.80 6.81
CA ILE A 116 11.55 1.18 5.46
C ILE A 116 11.57 2.71 5.27
N GLY A 117 11.47 3.47 6.36
CA GLY A 117 11.39 4.93 6.36
C GLY A 117 12.72 5.69 6.43
N GLU A 118 13.81 4.99 6.74
CA GLU A 118 15.20 5.52 6.76
C GLU A 118 15.74 5.77 5.34
#